data_AF-A0A212T7C6-F1
#
_entry.id   AF-A0A212T7C6-F1
#
_cell.length_a   1.000
_cell.length_b   1.000
_cell.length_c   1.000
_cell.angle_alpha   90.00
_cell.angle_beta   90.00
_cell.angle_gamma   90.00
#
_symmetry.space_group_name_H-M   'P 1'
#
loop_
_entity.id
_entity.type
_entity.pdbx_description
1 polymer ?
#
loop_
_entity_poly.entity_id
_entity_poly.type
_entity_poly.pdbx_seq_one_letter_code
_entity_poly.pdbx_strand_id
1 'polypeptide(L)' 'MKTKYFLLFFLLWLSLSVMGALFKIMHWQGADELLMSGMAGSVLGALGLFVKLLFHPRVKDFLNH' A
#
# COMPACT_ATOMS: atom_id res chain seq x y z
N MET A 1 -9.66 -15.32 -0.25
CA MET A 1 -10.05 -13.96 0.20
C MET A 1 -10.16 -13.01 -1.00
N LYS A 2 -11.29 -12.32 -1.19
CA LYS A 2 -11.54 -11.48 -2.38
C LYS A 2 -10.51 -10.33 -2.47
N THR A 3 -10.02 -10.00 -3.67
CA THR A 3 -9.00 -8.95 -3.93
C THR A 3 -9.33 -7.58 -3.33
N LYS A 4 -10.63 -7.30 -3.17
CA LYS A 4 -11.16 -6.11 -2.49
C LYS A 4 -10.59 -5.85 -1.09
N TYR A 5 -10.25 -6.85 -0.29
CA TYR A 5 -9.65 -6.61 1.04
C TYR A 5 -8.23 -6.04 0.95
N PHE A 6 -7.44 -6.50 -0.02
CA PHE A 6 -6.09 -5.98 -0.26
C PHE A 6 -6.14 -4.55 -0.81
N LEU A 7 -7.11 -4.26 -1.68
CA LEU A 7 -7.37 -2.90 -2.16
C LEU A 7 -7.77 -1.96 -1.03
N LEU A 8 -8.70 -2.37 -0.16
CA LEU A 8 -9.12 -1.56 0.99
C LEU A 8 -7.97 -1.31 1.96
N PHE A 9 -7.16 -2.33 2.24
CA PHE A 9 -5.97 -2.20 3.08
C PHE A 9 -4.98 -1.19 2.47
N PHE A 10 -4.65 -1.33 1.19
CA PHE A 10 -3.77 -0.41 0.49
C PHE A 10 -4.29 1.04 0.53
N LEU A 11 -5.59 1.25 0.27
CA LEU A 11 -6.20 2.59 0.29
C LEU A 11 -6.19 3.24 1.67
N LEU A 12 -6.39 2.44 2.73
CA LEU A 12 -6.31 2.89 4.12
C LEU A 12 -4.90 3.40 4.45
N TRP A 13 -3.87 2.58 4.17
CA TRP A 13 -2.49 2.97 4.43
C TRP A 13 -2.03 4.14 3.57
N LEU A 14 -2.49 4.23 2.32
CA LEU A 14 -2.23 5.38 1.46
C LEU A 14 -2.77 6.68 2.08
N SER A 15 -3.99 6.64 2.62
CA SER A 15 -4.60 7.78 3.31
C SER A 15 -3.81 8.19 4.55
N LEU A 16 -3.34 7.22 5.34
CA LEU A 16 -2.46 7.47 6.49
C LEU A 16 -1.13 8.12 6.07
N SER A 17 -0.54 7.67 4.97
CA SER A 17 0.68 8.25 4.42
C SER A 17 0.49 9.71 4.01
N VAL A 18 -0.65 10.05 3.41
CA VAL A 18 -1.02 11.44 3.06
C VAL A 18 -1.20 12.29 4.30
N MET A 19 -1.85 11.76 5.35
CA MET A 19 -1.98 12.44 6.65
C MET A 19 -0.60 12.66 7.31
N GLY A 20 0.30 11.68 7.26
CA GLY A 20 1.67 11.83 7.75
C GLY A 20 2.45 12.92 7.00
N ALA A 21 2.26 13.01 5.68
CA ALA A 21 2.91 14.05 4.87
C ALA A 21 2.38 15.44 5.24
N LEU A 22 1.07 15.54 5.46
CA LEU A 22 0.44 16.78 5.91
C LEU A 22 0.98 17.22 7.27
N PHE A 23 1.06 16.30 8.24
CA PHE A 23 1.60 16.60 9.57
C PHE A 23 3.09 16.96 9.54
N LYS A 24 3.84 16.38 8.60
CA LYS A 24 5.25 16.74 8.40
C LYS A 24 5.40 18.16 7.87
N ILE A 25 4.54 18.57 6.94
CA ILE A 25 4.48 19.98 6.47
C ILE A 25 4.12 20.91 7.63
N MET A 26 3.18 20.49 8.49
CA MET A 26 2.76 21.23 9.69
C MET A 26 3.79 21.21 10.84
N HIS A 27 4.93 20.53 10.69
CA HIS A 27 5.98 20.38 11.72
C HIS A 27 5.49 19.79 13.05
N TRP A 28 4.47 18.93 12.99
CA TRP A 28 3.96 18.23 14.17
C TRP A 28 4.96 17.19 14.68
N GLN A 29 5.15 17.13 16.01
CA GLN A 29 5.98 16.10 16.64
C GLN A 29 5.39 14.71 16.36
N GLY A 30 6.24 13.75 15.97
CA GLY A 30 5.82 12.39 15.58
C GLY A 30 5.30 12.26 14.14
N ALA A 31 5.32 13.34 13.33
CA ALA A 31 4.92 13.28 11.93
C ALA A 31 5.78 12.31 11.11
N ASP A 32 7.07 12.21 11.41
CA ASP A 32 8.00 11.27 10.77
C ASP A 32 7.61 9.81 11.00
N GLU A 33 7.23 9.47 12.22
CA GLU A 33 6.82 8.12 12.61
C GLU A 33 5.48 7.74 11.95
N LEU A 34 4.54 8.69 11.90
CA LEU A 34 3.26 8.51 11.20
C LEU A 34 3.47 8.34 9.68
N LEU A 35 4.35 9.13 9.09
CA LEU A 35 4.68 9.04 7.67
C LEU A 35 5.37 7.70 7.35
N MET A 36 6.36 7.30 8.14
CA MET A 36 7.08 6.04 7.94
C MET A 36 6.16 4.83 8.05
N SER A 37 5.29 4.80 9.06
CA SER A 37 4.32 3.71 9.23
C SER A 37 3.29 3.68 8.09
N GLY A 38 2.78 4.84 7.66
CA GLY A 38 1.93 4.99 6.48
C GLY A 38 2.58 4.46 5.19
N MET A 39 3.84 4.84 4.97
CA MET A 39 4.62 4.40 3.81
C MET A 39 4.90 2.89 3.87
N ALA A 40 5.31 2.37 5.02
CA ALA A 40 5.58 0.93 5.18
C ALA A 40 4.32 0.10 4.90
N GLY A 41 3.17 0.50 5.47
CA GLY A 41 1.91 -0.20 5.26
C GLY A 41 1.40 -0.13 3.81
N SER A 42 1.58 1.01 3.14
CA SER A 42 1.18 1.16 1.73
C SER A 42 2.08 0.34 0.80
N VAL A 43 3.38 0.25 1.06
CA VAL A 43 4.30 -0.63 0.32
C VAL A 43 3.92 -2.11 0.51
N LEU A 44 3.65 -2.54 1.74
CA LEU A 44 3.20 -3.91 2.01
C LEU A 44 1.87 -4.24 1.31
N GLY A 45 0.93 -3.30 1.32
CA GLY A 45 -0.35 -3.44 0.59
C GLY A 45 -0.14 -3.53 -0.93
N ALA A 46 0.73 -2.70 -1.49
CA ALA A 46 1.07 -2.71 -2.91
C ALA A 46 1.76 -4.02 -3.32
N LEU A 47 2.75 -4.49 -2.53
CA LEU A 47 3.43 -5.76 -2.76
C LEU A 47 2.44 -6.94 -2.71
N GLY A 48 1.55 -6.97 -1.72
CA GLY A 48 0.52 -8.01 -1.62
C GLY A 48 -0.42 -8.03 -2.83
N LEU A 49 -0.80 -6.86 -3.34
CA LEU A 49 -1.58 -6.74 -4.59
C LEU A 49 -0.77 -7.20 -5.81
N PHE A 50 0.49 -6.81 -5.89
CA PHE A 50 1.37 -7.12 -7.02
C PHE A 50 1.66 -8.63 -7.11
N VAL A 51 1.99 -9.26 -5.99
CA VAL A 51 2.12 -10.72 -5.88
C VAL A 51 0.82 -11.39 -6.32
N LYS A 52 -0.32 -10.95 -5.79
CA LYS A 52 -1.62 -11.54 -6.17
C LYS A 52 -1.98 -11.34 -7.65
N LEU A 53 -1.53 -10.24 -8.25
CA LEU A 53 -1.69 -9.97 -9.67
C LEU A 53 -0.82 -10.92 -10.51
N LEU A 54 0.46 -11.09 -10.16
CA LEU A 54 1.39 -11.99 -10.84
C LEU A 54 0.98 -13.47 -10.75
N PHE A 55 0.48 -13.89 -9.59
CA PHE A 55 0.01 -15.27 -9.39
C PHE A 55 -1.45 -15.48 -9.84
N HIS A 56 -2.08 -14.48 -10.47
CA HIS A 56 -3.38 -14.68 -11.08
C HIS A 56 -3.23 -15.57 -12.33
N PRO A 57 -4.07 -16.61 -12.51
CA PRO A 57 -3.90 -17.62 -13.58
C PRO A 57 -3.82 -17.02 -14.99
N ARG A 58 -4.53 -15.92 -15.27
CA ARG A 58 -4.41 -15.18 -16.54
C ARG A 58 -3.03 -14.51 -16.77
N VAL A 59 -2.35 -14.05 -15.73
CA VAL A 59 -1.06 -13.33 -15.87
C VAL A 59 0.08 -14.32 -16.03
N LYS A 60 -0.02 -15.49 -15.38
CA LYS A 60 0.91 -16.61 -15.60
C LYS A 60 0.95 -17.06 -17.06
N ASP A 61 -0.21 -17.15 -17.70
CA ASP A 61 -0.32 -17.57 -19.10
C ASP A 61 0.36 -16.58 -20.06
N PHE A 62 0.25 -15.26 -19.78
CA PHE A 62 0.89 -14.22 -20.58
C PHE A 62 2.42 -14.16 -20.42
N LEU A 63 2.94 -14.47 -19.22
CA LEU A 63 4.38 -14.46 -18.94
C LEU A 63 5.13 -15.71 -19.44
N ASN A 64 4.41 -16.78 -19.77
CA ASN A 64 5.00 -18.06 -20.20
C ASN A 64 5.07 -18.20 -21.73
N HIS A 65 4.85 -17.12 -22.48
CA HIS A 65 4.87 -17.08 -23.94
C HIS A 65 5.91 -16.09 -24.46
#